data_AF-A0A969I4V9-F1
#
_entry.id   AF-A0A969I4V9-F1
#
_cell.length_a   1.000
_cell.length_b   1.000
_cell.length_c   1.000
_cell.angle_alpha   90.00
_cell.angle_beta   90.00
_cell.angle_gamma   90.00
#
_symmetry.space_group_name_H-M   'P 1'
#
loop_
_entity.id
_entity.type
_entity.pdbx_description
1 polymer ?
#
loop_
_entity_poly.entity_id
_entity_poly.type
_entity_poly.pdbx_seq_one_letter_code
_entity_poly.pdbx_strand_id
1 'polypeptide(L)'
;MERIPLPSHIHYELLLQLLERQTLAAAERNPLLRDQVQQMIVTLRKALAQQRQLETICEQGNLPYEYRWSLHSLNFEPTPLSDLAATPHKMN
;
A
#
# COMPACT_ATOMS: atom_id res chain seq x y z
N MET A 1 21.38 -4.28 -3.07
CA MET A 1 20.90 -2.92 -2.74
C MET A 1 19.49 -3.05 -2.23
N GLU A 2 19.19 -2.43 -1.09
CA GLU A 2 17.85 -2.42 -0.53
C GLU A 2 16.94 -1.55 -1.44
N ARG A 3 15.76 -2.07 -1.78
CA ARG A 3 14.80 -1.36 -2.64
C ARG A 3 14.01 -0.37 -1.81
N ILE A 4 13.81 0.84 -2.31
CA ILE A 4 13.00 1.85 -1.62
C ILE A 4 11.55 1.33 -1.54
N PRO A 5 10.97 1.17 -0.35
CA PRO A 5 9.60 0.70 -0.22
C PRO A 5 8.64 1.85 -0.51
N LEU A 6 7.84 1.72 -1.57
CA LEU A 6 6.76 2.64 -1.90
C LEU A 6 5.40 2.00 -1.60
N PRO A 7 4.39 2.75 -1.15
CA PRO A 7 3.06 2.19 -0.94
C PRO A 7 2.45 1.74 -2.26
N SER A 8 1.77 0.60 -2.28
CA SER A 8 1.01 0.21 -3.48
C SER A 8 -0.15 1.18 -3.74
N HIS A 9 -0.42 1.51 -5.01
CA HIS A 9 -1.50 2.43 -5.40
C HIS A 9 -2.89 1.98 -4.92
N ILE A 10 -3.09 0.67 -4.72
CA ILE A 10 -4.34 0.09 -4.23
C ILE A 10 -4.81 0.70 -2.90
N HIS A 11 -3.88 1.20 -2.07
CA HIS A 11 -4.21 1.90 -0.83
C HIS A 11 -5.02 3.17 -1.08
N TYR A 12 -4.60 3.97 -2.06
CA TYR A 12 -5.28 5.20 -2.44
C TYR A 12 -6.61 4.88 -3.11
N GLU A 13 -6.63 3.89 -4.00
CA GLU A 13 -7.85 3.50 -4.72
C GLU A 13 -8.93 3.00 -3.78
N LEU A 14 -8.57 2.12 -2.83
CA LEU A 14 -9.51 1.61 -1.83
C LEU A 14 -10.09 2.75 -0.98
N LEU A 15 -9.23 3.64 -0.46
CA LEU A 15 -9.67 4.78 0.34
C LEU A 15 -10.56 5.72 -0.49
N LEU A 16 -10.18 6.05 -1.72
CA LEU A 16 -10.97 6.91 -2.60
C LEU A 16 -12.35 6.29 -2.89
N GLN A 17 -12.41 5.00 -3.23
CA GLN A 17 -13.68 4.32 -3.48
C GLN A 17 -14.59 4.29 -2.25
N LEU A 18 -14.03 4.03 -1.06
CA LEU A 18 -14.79 4.05 0.19
C LEU A 18 -15.35 5.45 0.50
N LEU A 19 -14.54 6.48 0.27
CA LEU A 19 -14.96 7.86 0.50
C LEU A 19 -16.03 8.31 -0.50
N GLU A 20 -15.82 8.05 -1.78
CA GLU A 20 -16.72 8.48 -2.85
C GLU A 20 -18.05 7.73 -2.83
N ARG A 21 -18.02 6.41 -2.63
CA ARG A 21 -19.20 5.55 -2.80
C ARG A 21 -20.01 5.35 -1.52
N GLN A 22 -19.36 5.42 -0.36
CA GLN A 22 -20.02 5.09 0.92
C GLN A 22 -20.05 6.31 1.85
N THR A 23 -18.90 6.93 2.08
CA THR A 23 -18.79 7.99 3.10
C THR A 23 -19.48 9.28 2.65
N LEU A 24 -19.28 9.68 1.40
CA LEU A 24 -19.90 10.89 0.85
C LEU A 24 -21.43 10.76 0.82
N ALA A 25 -21.93 9.59 0.41
CA ALA A 25 -23.36 9.26 0.41
C ALA A 25 -23.95 9.31 1.83
N ALA A 26 -23.26 8.76 2.82
CA ALA A 26 -23.68 8.82 4.22
C ALA A 26 -23.63 10.25 4.80
N ALA A 27 -22.72 11.10 4.30
CA ALA A 27 -22.53 12.47 4.74
C ALA A 27 -23.48 13.49 4.09
N GLU A 28 -24.28 13.11 3.10
CA GLU A 28 -25.08 14.04 2.27
C GLU A 28 -25.93 15.04 3.06
N ARG A 29 -26.50 14.60 4.19
CA ARG A 29 -27.40 15.43 5.02
C ARG A 29 -26.67 16.38 5.96
N ASN A 30 -25.35 16.27 6.08
CA ASN A 30 -24.53 17.13 6.93
C ASN A 30 -23.51 17.88 6.04
N PRO A 31 -23.78 19.16 5.70
CA PRO A 31 -22.93 19.94 4.81
C PRO A 31 -21.47 20.01 5.28
N LEU A 32 -21.24 20.19 6.58
CA LEU A 32 -19.90 20.26 7.15
C LEU A 32 -19.14 18.94 6.95
N LEU A 33 -19.81 17.81 7.21
CA LEU A 33 -19.21 16.48 7.03
C LEU A 33 -18.94 16.19 5.54
N ARG A 34 -19.88 16.55 4.66
CA ARG A 34 -19.73 16.39 3.21
C ARG A 34 -18.52 17.15 2.69
N ASP A 35 -18.37 18.41 3.09
CA ASP A 35 -17.26 19.26 2.66
C ASP A 35 -15.92 18.71 3.18
N GLN A 36 -15.88 18.19 4.40
CA GLN A 36 -14.70 17.51 4.96
C GLN A 36 -14.34 16.24 4.17
N VAL A 37 -15.32 15.41 3.79
CA VAL A 37 -15.09 14.20 2.98
C VAL A 37 -14.55 14.58 1.60
N GLN A 38 -15.11 15.61 0.96
CA GLN A 38 -14.62 16.10 -0.34
C GLN A 38 -13.17 16.60 -0.26
N GLN A 39 -12.84 17.36 0.79
CA GLN A 39 -11.46 17.81 1.02
C GLN A 39 -10.50 16.63 1.20
N MET A 40 -10.94 15.57 1.87
CA MET A 40 -10.13 14.36 2.05
C MET A 40 -9.90 13.61 0.72
N ILE A 41 -10.93 13.50 -0.13
CA ILE A 41 -10.81 12.93 -1.48
C ILE A 41 -9.79 13.73 -2.31
N VAL A 42 -9.88 15.07 -2.32
CA VAL A 42 -8.94 15.94 -3.03
C VAL A 42 -7.51 15.73 -2.52
N THR A 43 -7.34 15.62 -1.20
CA THR A 43 -6.02 15.43 -0.58
C THR A 43 -5.40 14.10 -0.97
N LEU A 44 -6.18 13.01 -0.97
CA LEU A 44 -5.71 11.69 -1.39
C LEU A 44 -5.31 11.63 -2.87
N ARG A 45 -6.08 12.28 -3.75
CA ARG A 45 -5.71 12.37 -5.17
C ARG A 45 -4.40 13.14 -5.38
N LYS A 46 -4.18 14.21 -4.61
CA LYS A 46 -2.91 14.95 -4.63
C LYS A 46 -1.75 14.08 -4.11
N ALA A 47 -1.95 13.33 -3.04
CA ALA A 47 -0.94 12.42 -2.51
C ALA A 47 -0.57 11.33 -3.53
N LEU A 48 -1.54 10.75 -4.24
CA LEU A 48 -1.28 9.78 -5.32
C LEU A 48 -0.48 10.41 -6.47
N ALA A 49 -0.80 11.65 -6.87
CA ALA A 49 -0.02 12.37 -7.88
C ALA A 49 1.43 12.63 -7.42
N GLN A 50 1.62 13.01 -6.16
CA GLN A 50 2.95 13.18 -5.56
C GLN A 50 3.73 11.85 -5.50
N GLN A 51 3.05 10.73 -5.22
CA GLN A 51 3.70 9.43 -5.26
C GLN A 51 4.20 9.07 -6.67
N ARG A 52 3.39 9.32 -7.72
CA ARG A 52 3.84 9.11 -9.11
C ARG A 52 5.05 9.96 -9.47
N GLN A 53 5.11 11.18 -8.97
CA GLN A 53 6.30 12.03 -9.12
C GLN A 53 7.51 11.43 -8.39
N LEU A 54 7.33 10.87 -7.20
CA LEU A 54 8.38 10.16 -6.46
C LEU A 54 8.89 8.93 -7.24
N GLU A 55 7.98 8.14 -7.82
CA GLU A 55 8.32 7.00 -8.69
C GLU A 55 9.17 7.45 -9.90
N THR A 56 8.76 8.55 -10.55
CA THR A 56 9.52 9.16 -11.65
C THR A 56 10.93 9.58 -11.22
N ILE A 57 11.08 10.17 -10.04
CA ILE A 57 12.40 10.54 -9.49
C ILE A 57 13.26 9.29 -9.25
N CYS A 58 12.68 8.22 -8.72
CA CYS A 58 13.39 6.95 -8.53
C CYS A 58 13.86 6.38 -9.87
N GLU A 59 13.00 6.37 -10.89
CA GLU A 59 13.33 5.90 -12.24
C GLU A 59 14.47 6.71 -12.87
N GLN A 60 14.38 8.05 -12.82
CA GLN A 60 15.42 8.95 -13.35
C GLN A 60 16.76 8.77 -12.62
N GLY A 61 16.73 8.50 -11.32
CA GLY A 61 17.91 8.27 -10.50
C GLY A 61 18.47 6.84 -10.55
N ASN A 62 17.86 5.93 -11.33
CA ASN A 62 18.15 4.49 -11.29
C ASN A 62 18.09 3.91 -9.86
N LEU A 63 17.19 4.45 -9.02
CA LEU A 63 16.97 4.00 -7.65
C LEU A 63 15.92 2.88 -7.68
N PRO A 64 16.29 1.63 -7.35
CA PRO A 64 15.35 0.53 -7.37
C PRO A 64 14.31 0.70 -6.24
N TYR A 65 13.04 0.53 -6.57
CA TYR A 65 11.93 0.59 -5.62
C TYR A 65 11.03 -0.63 -5.74
N GLU A 66 10.22 -0.87 -4.70
CA GLU A 66 9.23 -1.94 -4.67
C GLU A 66 7.92 -1.47 -4.04
N TYR A 67 6.81 -2.01 -4.51
CA TYR A 67 5.50 -1.71 -3.92
C TYR A 67 5.22 -2.57 -2.70
N ARG A 68 4.73 -1.94 -1.63
CA ARG A 68 4.28 -2.61 -0.40
C ARG A 68 2.79 -2.41 -0.15
N TRP A 69 2.10 -3.52 0.03
CA TRP A 69 0.69 -3.59 0.41
C TRP A 69 0.49 -3.63 1.93
N SER A 70 1.52 -3.98 2.70
CA SER A 70 1.49 -3.94 4.16
C SER A 70 2.90 -3.71 4.71
N LEU A 71 2.99 -3.36 6.00
CA LEU A 71 4.27 -3.21 6.70
C LEU A 71 4.87 -4.55 7.14
N HIS A 72 4.11 -5.65 7.04
CA HIS A 72 4.48 -6.98 7.56
C HIS A 72 5.37 -7.81 6.62
N SER A 73 5.65 -7.35 5.40
CA SER A 73 6.42 -8.11 4.40
C SER A 73 7.94 -8.17 4.65
N LEU A 74 8.42 -7.76 5.83
CA LEU A 74 9.85 -7.67 6.16
C LEU A 74 10.50 -8.95 6.72
N ASN A 75 9.73 -10.02 6.98
CA ASN A 75 10.27 -11.22 7.64
C ASN A 75 10.36 -12.47 6.75
N PHE A 76 10.29 -12.33 5.42
CA PHE A 76 10.53 -13.47 4.55
C PHE A 76 12.04 -13.64 4.31
N GLU A 77 12.77 -14.01 5.36
CA GLU A 77 13.96 -14.84 5.16
C GLU A 77 13.46 -16.11 4.48
N PRO A 78 13.84 -16.42 3.23
CA PRO A 78 13.50 -17.69 2.64
C PRO A 78 14.21 -18.76 3.48
N THR A 79 13.49 -19.42 4.38
CA THR A 79 14.01 -20.62 5.03
C THR A 79 14.43 -21.55 3.90
N PRO A 80 15.73 -21.88 3.76
CA PRO A 80 16.16 -22.73 2.68
C PRO A 80 15.38 -24.05 2.82
N LEU A 81 14.77 -24.49 1.73
CA LEU A 81 14.00 -25.75 1.62
C LEU A 81 14.80 -27.00 2.03
N SER A 82 16.07 -26.85 2.44
CA SER A 82 16.90 -27.89 3.04
C SER A 82 16.45 -28.31 4.45
N ASP A 83 15.80 -27.43 5.22
CA ASP A 83 15.40 -27.76 6.60
C ASP A 83 14.11 -28.60 6.69
N LEU A 84 13.30 -28.63 5.63
CA LEU A 84 12.07 -29.44 5.55
C LEU A 84 12.34 -30.93 5.24
N ALA A 85 13.56 -31.30 4.85
CA ALA A 85 13.92 -32.66 4.46
C ALA A 85 14.52 -33.52 5.58
N ALA A 86 14.78 -32.95 6.77
CA ALA A 86 15.49 -33.65 7.85
C ALA A 86 14.59 -34.00 9.04
N THR A 87 13.51 -34.74 8.81
CA THR A 87 12.92 -35.57 9.88
C THR A 87 12.86 -37.03 9.44
N PRO A 88 13.85 -37.87 9.80
CA PRO A 88 13.64 -39.30 9.75
C PRO A 88 12.69 -39.66 10.89
N HIS A 89 11.49 -40.07 10.51
CA HIS A 89 10.52 -40.74 11.37
C HIS A 89 11.21 -41.96 12.01
N LYS A 90 11.70 -41.83 13.25
CA LYS A 90 12.07 -43.01 14.05
C LYS A 90 10.77 -43.65 14.52
N MET A 91 10.39 -44.71 13.83
CA MET A 91 9.34 -45.64 14.24
C MET A 91 9.95 -46.58 15.29
N ASN A 92 9.53 -46.44 16.54
CA ASN A 92 9.60 -47.44 17.61
C ASN A 92 8.30 -47.38 18.37
#